data_AF-A0AAV7SPT6-F1
#
_entry.id   AF-A0AAV7SPT6-F1
#
_cell.length_a   1.000
_cell.length_b   1.000
_cell.length_c   1.000
_cell.angle_alpha   90.00
_cell.angle_beta   90.00
_cell.angle_gamma   90.00
#
_symmetry.space_group_name_H-M   'P 1'
#
loop_
_entity.id
_entity.type
_entity.pdbx_description
1 polymer ?
#
loop_
_entity_poly.entity_id
_entity_poly.type
_entity_poly.pdbx_seq_one_letter_code
_entity_poly.pdbx_strand_id
1 'polypeptide(L)'
;MAPRVVWVLGHSFVRRAAYRLQQLRKPNSATSLDVAFRWCGVGGKGIKQLQQLVDLARGCPGLQSPDLIIIHLGGNDLVHLGRKALREAIFLEITKLAKQFPNAAIAWSHMVPRKRLGPGIKPRTINVSVRRLNAEMSKLCPGPT
;
A
#
# COMPACT_ATOMS: atom_id res chain seq x y z
N MET A 1 21.64 10.64 13.61
CA MET A 1 21.03 10.63 12.26
C MET A 1 19.55 10.88 12.44
N ALA A 2 18.87 11.50 11.48
CA ALA A 2 17.41 11.60 11.53
C ALA A 2 16.80 10.21 11.22
N PRO A 3 15.65 9.86 11.82
CA PRO A 3 14.99 8.59 11.56
C PRO A 3 14.57 8.50 10.10
N ARG A 4 14.64 7.29 9.51
CA ARG A 4 14.09 7.08 8.17
C ARG A 4 12.57 7.20 8.18
N VAL A 5 11.99 7.92 7.25
CA VAL A 5 10.53 8.12 7.16
C VAL A 5 9.91 7.12 6.20
N VAL A 6 8.97 6.32 6.70
CA VAL A 6 8.24 5.33 5.91
C VAL A 6 6.76 5.68 5.88
N TRP A 7 6.21 5.89 4.69
CA TRP A 7 4.78 6.05 4.50
C TRP A 7 4.14 4.71 4.15
N VAL A 8 3.11 4.33 4.88
CA VAL A 8 2.31 3.13 4.62
C VAL A 8 0.92 3.58 4.18
N LEU A 9 0.67 3.50 2.88
CA LEU A 9 -0.56 3.97 2.24
C LEU A 9 -1.43 2.77 1.89
N GLY A 10 -2.70 2.76 2.28
CA GLY A 10 -3.58 1.70 1.82
C GLY A 10 -5.02 1.81 2.27
N HIS A 11 -5.71 0.68 2.18
CA HIS A 11 -7.12 0.59 2.53
C HIS A 11 -7.35 0.17 4.00
N SER A 12 -8.47 -0.48 4.26
CA SER A 12 -8.89 -1.03 5.56
C SER A 12 -7.87 -1.94 6.26
N PHE A 13 -6.90 -2.52 5.56
CA PHE A 13 -5.86 -3.36 6.17
C PHE A 13 -4.84 -2.49 6.89
N VAL A 14 -4.30 -1.48 6.20
CA VAL A 14 -3.39 -0.47 6.77
C VAL A 14 -4.05 0.26 7.94
N ARG A 15 -5.33 0.66 7.79
CA ARG A 15 -6.08 1.30 8.88
C ARG A 15 -6.13 0.45 10.15
N ARG A 16 -6.45 -0.84 9.99
CA ARG A 16 -6.57 -1.78 11.11
C ARG A 16 -5.21 -2.13 11.71
N ALA A 17 -4.17 -2.22 10.88
CA ALA A 17 -2.79 -2.43 11.35
C ALA A 17 -2.33 -1.25 12.23
N ALA A 18 -2.53 -0.01 11.76
CA ALA A 18 -2.21 1.20 12.52
C ALA A 18 -2.97 1.25 13.86
N TYR A 19 -4.28 0.99 13.83
CA TYR A 19 -5.09 0.91 15.05
C TYR A 19 -4.57 -0.17 16.01
N ARG A 20 -4.23 -1.36 15.50
CA ARG A 20 -3.72 -2.47 16.33
C ARG A 20 -2.38 -2.12 16.99
N LEU A 21 -1.48 -1.43 16.28
CA LEU A 21 -0.20 -0.98 16.83
C LEU A 21 -0.38 0.00 17.98
N GLN A 22 -1.30 0.96 17.83
CA GLN A 22 -1.66 1.90 18.90
C GLN A 22 -2.19 1.17 20.15
N GLN A 23 -3.07 0.18 19.98
CA GLN A 23 -3.63 -0.59 21.09
C GLN A 23 -2.57 -1.41 21.84
N LEU A 24 -1.55 -1.91 21.12
CA LEU A 24 -0.47 -2.68 21.72
C LEU A 24 0.58 -1.80 22.43
N ARG A 25 0.40 -0.47 22.46
CA ARG A 25 1.40 0.51 22.92
C ARG A 25 2.79 0.27 22.31
N LYS A 26 2.85 -0.37 21.14
CA LYS A 26 4.11 -0.49 20.42
C LYS A 26 4.41 0.89 19.85
N PRO A 27 5.64 1.40 20.00
CA PRO A 27 6.02 2.62 19.30
C PRO A 27 5.69 2.47 17.82
N ASN A 28 5.43 3.59 17.13
CA ASN A 28 5.22 3.56 15.69
C ASN A 28 6.40 2.90 14.95
N SER A 29 7.58 2.72 15.59
CA SER A 29 8.60 1.77 15.16
C SER A 29 8.17 0.34 15.52
N ALA A 30 7.60 -0.37 14.54
CA ALA A 30 7.32 -1.81 14.66
C ALA A 30 8.59 -2.68 14.77
N THR A 31 9.77 -2.05 14.77
CA THR A 31 11.12 -2.64 14.78
C THR A 31 12.02 -1.86 15.74
N SER A 32 13.15 -2.46 16.14
CA SER A 32 14.25 -1.78 16.87
C SER A 32 15.04 -0.79 16.00
N LEU A 33 14.51 -0.43 14.83
CA LEU A 33 15.15 0.45 13.87
C LEU A 33 14.64 1.89 14.09
N ASP A 34 15.53 2.86 13.90
CA ASP A 34 15.21 4.29 13.96
C ASP A 34 14.39 4.73 12.73
N VAL A 35 13.11 4.36 12.75
CA VAL A 35 12.18 4.53 11.62
C VAL A 35 10.88 5.19 12.11
N ALA A 36 10.54 6.31 11.48
CA ALA A 36 9.29 7.02 11.69
C ALA A 36 8.24 6.56 10.68
N PHE A 37 7.21 5.84 11.14
CA PHE A 37 6.13 5.38 10.29
C PHE A 37 4.96 6.36 10.25
N ARG A 38 4.50 6.68 9.03
CA ARG A 38 3.23 7.37 8.77
C ARG A 38 2.23 6.40 8.17
N TRP A 39 1.22 6.04 8.94
CA TRP A 39 0.17 5.13 8.53
C TRP A 39 -1.04 5.90 7.98
N CYS A 40 -1.34 5.75 6.69
CA CYS A 40 -2.49 6.34 6.02
C CYS A 40 -3.40 5.25 5.46
N GLY A 41 -4.34 4.79 6.27
CA GLY A 41 -5.30 3.75 5.90
C GLY A 41 -6.74 4.26 5.85
N VAL A 42 -7.38 4.22 4.69
CA VAL A 42 -8.80 4.62 4.54
C VAL A 42 -9.62 3.48 3.94
N GLY A 43 -10.73 3.13 4.60
CA GLY A 43 -11.59 2.03 4.16
C GLY A 43 -12.11 2.20 2.73
N GLY A 44 -12.25 1.09 2.00
CA GLY A 44 -12.85 1.08 0.65
C GLY A 44 -11.98 1.66 -0.48
N LYS A 45 -10.82 2.25 -0.20
CA LYS A 45 -9.96 2.83 -1.25
C LYS A 45 -9.41 1.78 -2.21
N GLY A 46 -9.37 2.13 -3.47
CA GLY A 46 -8.69 1.43 -4.54
C GLY A 46 -7.47 2.19 -5.04
N ILE A 47 -6.87 1.72 -6.13
CA ILE A 47 -5.59 2.27 -6.61
C ILE A 47 -5.70 3.71 -7.13
N LYS A 48 -6.84 4.07 -7.75
CA LYS A 48 -7.08 5.43 -8.26
C LYS A 48 -7.16 6.49 -7.16
N GLN A 49 -7.31 6.09 -5.89
CA GLN A 49 -7.32 7.01 -4.76
C GLN A 49 -5.95 7.11 -4.06
N LEU A 50 -4.87 6.63 -4.68
CA LEU A 50 -3.53 6.71 -4.12
C LEU A 50 -3.13 8.16 -3.80
N GLN A 51 -3.38 9.12 -4.71
CA GLN A 51 -3.05 10.53 -4.48
C GLN A 51 -3.74 11.09 -3.22
N GLN A 52 -5.00 10.72 -2.96
CA GLN A 52 -5.70 11.15 -1.75
C GLN A 52 -4.98 10.67 -0.47
N LEU A 53 -4.38 9.48 -0.49
CA LEU A 53 -3.62 8.94 0.65
C LEU A 53 -2.26 9.64 0.78
N VAL A 54 -1.64 10.03 -0.33
CA VAL A 54 -0.42 10.84 -0.35
C VAL A 54 -0.68 12.21 0.28
N ASP A 55 -1.78 12.86 -0.08
CA ASP A 55 -2.15 14.17 0.46
C ASP A 55 -2.42 14.08 1.98
N LEU A 56 -3.10 13.01 2.42
CA LEU A 56 -3.29 12.71 3.85
C LEU A 56 -1.97 12.43 4.60
N ALA A 57 -0.97 11.86 3.92
CA ALA A 57 0.35 11.64 4.50
C ALA A 57 1.12 12.95 4.67
N ARG A 58 1.09 13.81 3.64
CA ARG A 58 1.70 15.16 3.65
C ARG A 58 1.13 16.09 4.69
N GLY A 59 -0.17 15.99 4.98
CA GLY A 59 -0.83 16.83 5.98
C GLY A 59 -0.37 16.58 7.43
N CYS A 60 0.61 15.70 7.68
CA CYS A 60 1.16 15.46 9.01
C CYS A 60 2.25 16.50 9.35
N PRO A 61 2.01 17.43 10.30
CA PRO A 61 3.00 18.44 10.66
C PRO A 61 4.30 17.80 11.18
N GLY A 62 5.45 18.37 10.78
CA GLY A 62 6.76 17.95 11.27
C GLY A 62 7.30 16.64 10.67
N LEU A 63 6.55 15.96 9.79
CA LEU A 63 7.04 14.77 9.12
C LEU A 63 7.85 15.13 7.86
N GLN A 64 9.05 14.61 7.75
CA GLN A 64 9.91 14.80 6.58
C GLN A 64 9.35 14.05 5.35
N SER A 65 9.86 14.39 4.17
CA SER A 65 9.63 13.61 2.95
C SER A 65 9.99 12.13 3.19
N PRO A 66 9.23 11.19 2.60
CA PRO A 66 9.46 9.77 2.83
C PRO A 66 10.74 9.30 2.16
N ASP A 67 11.49 8.43 2.84
CA ASP A 67 12.55 7.63 2.24
C ASP A 67 11.99 6.38 1.54
N LEU A 68 10.84 5.90 2.03
CA LEU A 68 10.13 4.74 1.48
C LEU A 68 8.62 4.95 1.53
N ILE A 69 7.95 4.64 0.42
CA ILE A 69 6.49 4.60 0.32
C ILE A 69 6.05 3.17 0.03
N ILE A 70 5.30 2.59 0.97
CA ILE A 70 4.67 1.27 0.85
C ILE A 70 3.20 1.44 0.49
N ILE A 71 2.80 0.89 -0.65
CA ILE A 71 1.43 0.95 -1.16
C ILE A 71 0.76 -0.41 -0.97
N HIS A 72 -0.33 -0.46 -0.21
CA HIS A 72 -1.18 -1.62 -0.02
C HIS A 72 -2.60 -1.35 -0.55
N LEU A 73 -2.74 -1.37 -1.88
CA LEU A 73 -3.97 -1.12 -2.64
C LEU A 73 -4.14 -2.14 -3.77
N GLY A 74 -5.35 -2.20 -4.34
CA GLY A 74 -5.68 -3.08 -5.48
C GLY A 74 -6.69 -4.17 -5.14
N GLY A 75 -6.75 -4.60 -3.88
CA GLY A 75 -7.64 -5.71 -3.49
C GLY A 75 -9.14 -5.40 -3.62
N ASN A 76 -9.52 -4.12 -3.57
CA ASN A 76 -10.90 -3.68 -3.81
C ASN A 76 -11.18 -3.50 -5.31
N ASP A 77 -10.17 -3.09 -6.08
CA ASP A 77 -10.27 -2.86 -7.51
C ASP A 77 -10.36 -4.15 -8.31
N LEU A 78 -9.67 -5.21 -7.86
CA LEU A 78 -9.57 -6.47 -8.61
C LEU A 78 -10.94 -7.13 -8.85
N VAL A 79 -11.89 -6.89 -7.95
CA VAL A 79 -13.29 -7.35 -8.09
C VAL A 79 -13.97 -6.70 -9.29
N HIS A 80 -13.59 -5.47 -9.66
CA HIS A 80 -14.30 -4.64 -10.64
C HIS A 80 -13.53 -4.41 -11.95
N LEU A 81 -12.20 -4.27 -11.90
CA LEU A 81 -11.36 -3.93 -13.06
C LEU A 81 -10.77 -5.16 -13.76
N GLY A 82 -10.72 -6.32 -13.08
CA GLY A 82 -9.97 -7.48 -13.55
C GLY A 82 -8.44 -7.29 -13.49
N ARG A 83 -7.70 -8.38 -13.67
CA ARG A 83 -6.24 -8.43 -13.40
C ARG A 83 -5.42 -7.49 -14.30
N LYS A 84 -5.63 -7.52 -15.62
CA LYS A 84 -4.80 -6.78 -16.59
C LYS A 84 -4.94 -5.26 -16.39
N ALA A 85 -6.19 -4.77 -16.36
CA ALA A 85 -6.44 -3.35 -16.15
C ALA A 85 -5.97 -2.88 -14.77
N LEU A 86 -6.10 -3.71 -13.72
CA LEU A 86 -5.55 -3.37 -12.41
C LEU A 86 -4.03 -3.27 -12.42
N ARG A 87 -3.34 -4.19 -13.10
CA ARG A 87 -1.88 -4.12 -13.27
C ARG A 87 -1.47 -2.79 -13.88
N GLU A 88 -2.08 -2.42 -15.01
CA GLU A 88 -1.79 -1.16 -15.72
C GLU A 88 -2.07 0.06 -14.84
N ALA A 89 -3.19 0.05 -14.11
CA ALA A 89 -3.53 1.12 -13.17
C ALA A 89 -2.50 1.25 -12.03
N ILE A 90 -2.02 0.13 -11.47
CA ILE A 90 -0.97 0.13 -10.44
C ILE A 90 0.32 0.73 -11.00
N PHE A 91 0.77 0.30 -12.18
CA PHE A 91 1.98 0.85 -12.81
C PHE A 91 1.88 2.34 -13.07
N LEU A 92 0.76 2.80 -13.60
CA LEU A 92 0.53 4.21 -13.89
C LEU A 92 0.65 5.06 -12.61
N GLU A 93 -0.02 4.65 -11.54
CA GLU A 93 -0.03 5.41 -10.29
C GLU A 93 1.33 5.36 -9.56
N ILE A 94 2.04 4.21 -9.58
CA ILE A 94 3.41 4.12 -9.07
C ILE A 94 4.36 5.02 -9.86
N THR A 95 4.23 5.05 -11.19
CA THR A 95 5.09 5.89 -12.06
C THR A 95 4.87 7.37 -11.77
N LYS A 96 3.62 7.81 -11.57
CA LYS A 96 3.31 9.18 -11.15
C LYS A 96 3.92 9.49 -9.79
N LEU A 97 3.81 8.55 -8.85
CA LEU A 97 4.36 8.72 -7.51
C LEU A 97 5.89 8.80 -7.51
N ALA A 98 6.56 7.99 -8.32
CA ALA A 98 8.02 8.02 -8.50
C ALA A 98 8.50 9.38 -9.02
N LYS A 99 7.76 9.99 -9.95
CA LYS A 99 8.05 11.37 -10.42
C LYS A 99 7.85 12.41 -9.32
N GLN A 100 6.86 12.21 -8.45
CA GLN A 100 6.55 13.14 -7.36
C GLN A 100 7.56 13.05 -6.20
N PHE A 101 8.14 11.87 -5.97
CA PHE A 101 9.11 11.61 -4.90
C PHE A 101 10.36 10.93 -5.47
N PRO A 102 11.19 11.66 -6.23
CA PRO A 102 12.33 11.07 -6.95
C PRO A 102 13.38 10.43 -6.03
N ASN A 103 13.42 10.81 -4.75
CA ASN A 103 14.37 10.30 -3.77
C ASN A 103 13.79 9.18 -2.88
N ALA A 104 12.50 8.87 -3.02
CA ALA A 104 11.84 7.85 -2.21
C ALA A 104 11.86 6.50 -2.93
N ALA A 105 12.22 5.43 -2.22
CA ALA A 105 11.92 4.09 -2.68
C ALA A 105 10.40 3.86 -2.69
N ILE A 106 9.88 3.17 -3.70
CA ILE A 106 8.45 2.85 -3.79
C ILE A 106 8.28 1.34 -3.85
N ALA A 107 7.50 0.81 -2.91
CA ALA A 107 7.18 -0.60 -2.82
C ALA A 107 5.67 -0.80 -2.93
N TRP A 108 5.26 -1.71 -3.82
CA TRP A 108 3.89 -2.20 -3.82
C TRP A 108 3.81 -3.51 -3.02
N SER A 109 2.96 -3.50 -1.99
CA SER A 109 2.74 -4.65 -1.12
C SER A 109 1.77 -5.63 -1.77
N HIS A 110 2.13 -6.91 -1.73
CA HIS A 110 1.28 -8.00 -2.22
C HIS A 110 -0.11 -7.94 -1.60
N MET A 111 -1.12 -8.13 -2.45
CA MET A 111 -2.49 -8.22 -1.98
C MET A 111 -2.70 -9.51 -1.20
N VAL A 112 -3.40 -9.41 -0.07
CA VAL A 112 -3.73 -10.56 0.76
C VAL A 112 -4.96 -11.28 0.20
N PRO A 113 -4.88 -12.60 -0.08
CA PRO A 113 -6.05 -13.40 -0.44
C PRO A 113 -7.15 -13.33 0.62
N ARG A 114 -8.40 -13.13 0.21
CA ARG A 114 -9.52 -12.92 1.14
C ARG A 114 -10.41 -14.16 1.20
N LYS A 115 -10.88 -14.49 2.40
CA LYS A 115 -11.91 -15.55 2.60
C LYS A 115 -13.31 -15.07 2.20
N ARG A 116 -13.57 -13.76 2.27
CA ARG A 116 -14.85 -13.13 1.89
C ARG A 116 -14.56 -11.81 1.16
N LEU A 117 -15.26 -11.54 0.06
CA LEU A 117 -15.08 -10.32 -0.77
C LEU A 117 -16.37 -9.50 -0.93
N GLY A 118 -17.53 -10.14 -0.75
CA GLY A 118 -18.85 -9.53 -0.84
C GLY A 118 -19.90 -10.57 -1.25
N PRO A 119 -21.20 -10.23 -1.24
CA PRO A 119 -22.25 -11.10 -1.73
C PRO A 119 -22.02 -11.49 -3.20
N GLY A 120 -22.27 -12.76 -3.55
CA GLY A 120 -22.16 -13.24 -4.94
C GLY A 120 -20.74 -13.40 -5.51
N ILE A 121 -19.69 -12.94 -4.81
CA ILE A 121 -18.31 -13.05 -5.29
C ILE A 121 -17.67 -14.35 -4.80
N LYS A 122 -17.28 -15.24 -5.74
CA LYS A 122 -16.55 -16.49 -5.44
C LYS A 122 -15.09 -16.19 -5.04
N PRO A 123 -14.70 -16.34 -3.77
CA PRO A 123 -13.36 -15.92 -3.32
C PRO A 123 -12.24 -16.71 -3.97
N ARG A 124 -12.46 -18.00 -4.29
CA ARG A 124 -11.48 -18.86 -4.94
C ARG A 124 -11.00 -18.26 -6.27
N THR A 125 -11.92 -17.79 -7.11
CA THR A 125 -11.61 -17.21 -8.42
C THR A 125 -10.80 -15.92 -8.28
N ILE A 126 -11.25 -15.01 -7.41
CA ILE A 126 -10.53 -13.74 -7.17
C ILE A 126 -9.14 -14.00 -6.58
N ASN A 127 -9.00 -14.97 -5.67
CA ASN A 127 -7.71 -15.29 -5.05
C ASN A 127 -6.71 -15.89 -6.05
N VAL A 128 -7.17 -16.58 -7.11
CA VAL A 128 -6.29 -16.98 -8.23
C VAL A 128 -5.75 -15.74 -8.95
N SER A 129 -6.62 -14.77 -9.24
CA SER A 129 -6.22 -13.50 -9.85
C SER A 129 -5.28 -12.68 -8.96
N VAL A 130 -5.51 -12.67 -7.63
CA VAL A 130 -4.61 -12.04 -6.65
C VAL A 130 -3.22 -12.64 -6.73
N ARG A 131 -3.11 -13.98 -6.66
CA ARG A 131 -1.81 -14.67 -6.71
C ARG A 131 -1.07 -14.40 -8.02
N ARG A 132 -1.79 -14.45 -9.14
CA ARG A 132 -1.22 -14.14 -10.46
C ARG A 132 -0.72 -12.69 -10.53
N LEU A 133 -1.50 -11.73 -10.06
CA LEU A 133 -1.08 -10.33 -10.04
C LEU A 133 0.14 -10.12 -9.14
N ASN A 134 0.14 -10.68 -7.93
CA ASN A 134 1.30 -10.59 -7.02
C ASN A 134 2.57 -11.16 -7.69
N ALA A 135 2.46 -12.31 -8.37
CA ALA A 135 3.59 -12.91 -9.08
C ALA A 135 4.07 -12.04 -10.26
N GLU A 136 3.17 -11.42 -11.01
CA GLU A 136 3.51 -10.50 -12.10
C GLU A 136 4.21 -9.24 -11.58
N MET A 137 3.66 -8.62 -10.54
CA MET A 137 4.24 -7.41 -9.94
C MET A 137 5.64 -7.67 -9.39
N SER A 138 5.88 -8.86 -8.83
CA SER A 138 7.21 -9.25 -8.29
C SER A 138 8.29 -9.34 -9.36
N LYS A 139 7.94 -9.61 -10.61
CA LYS A 139 8.91 -9.64 -11.73
C LYS A 139 9.26 -8.26 -12.26
N LEU A 140 8.41 -7.27 -12.00
CA LEU A 140 8.48 -5.94 -12.60
C LEU A 140 9.07 -4.90 -11.66
N CYS A 141 8.95 -5.12 -10.36
CA CYS A 141 9.72 -4.40 -9.35
C CYS A 141 10.86 -5.32 -8.89
N PRO A 142 12.07 -5.22 -9.47
CA PRO A 142 13.22 -5.88 -8.84
C PRO A 142 13.29 -5.33 -7.41
N GLY A 143 13.35 -6.23 -6.43
CA GLY A 143 13.56 -5.82 -5.04
C GLY A 143 14.83 -4.97 -4.93
N PRO A 144 15.00 -4.21 -3.84
CA PRO A 144 16.25 -3.51 -3.61
C PRO A 144 17.40 -4.53 -3.67
N THR A 145 18.33 -4.31 -4.61
CA THR A 145 19.65 -4.95 -4.64
C THR A 145 20.48 -4.48 -3.47
#